data_AF-A0A1T4P6C8-F1
#
_entry.id   AF-A0A1T4P6C8-F1
#
_cell.length_a   1.000
_cell.length_b   1.000
_cell.length_c   1.000
_cell.angle_alpha   90.00
_cell.angle_beta   90.00
_cell.angle_gamma   90.00
#
_symmetry.space_group_name_H-M   'P 1'
#
loop_
_entity.id
_entity.type
_entity.pdbx_description
1 polymer ?
#
loop_
_entity_poly.entity_id
_entity_poly.type
_entity_poly.pdbx_seq_one_letter_code
_entity_poly.pdbx_strand_id
1 'polypeptide(L)' 'MSVYELLKQVKDRDSFLIFLESLAKDYDENHDEWVNWTISDYLERISAWIKDSDENFETIDFKKMAEIFYVGKIYE' A
#
# COMPACT_ATOMS: atom_id res chain seq x y z
N MET A 1 -8.10 -10.18 9.96
CA MET A 1 -6.75 -10.24 9.39
C MET A 1 -6.38 -8.82 9.02
N SER A 2 -5.25 -8.31 9.49
CA SER A 2 -4.86 -6.92 9.22
C SER A 2 -4.43 -6.75 7.76
N VAL A 3 -4.45 -5.53 7.26
CA VAL A 3 -3.93 -5.21 5.92
C VAL A 3 -2.46 -5.64 5.77
N TYR A 4 -1.68 -5.53 6.83
CA TYR A 4 -0.28 -5.99 6.85
C TYR A 4 -0.14 -7.52 6.71
N GLU A 5 -1.06 -8.30 7.28
CA GLU A 5 -1.09 -9.75 7.11
C GLU A 5 -1.51 -10.15 5.69
N LEU A 6 -2.45 -9.42 5.10
CA LEU A 6 -2.90 -9.62 3.71
C LEU A 6 -1.80 -9.25 2.71
N LEU A 7 -1.06 -8.18 2.97
CA LEU A 7 0.10 -7.78 2.18
C LEU A 7 1.08 -8.95 1.99
N LYS A 8 1.38 -9.71 3.04
CA LYS A 8 2.29 -10.87 2.98
C LYS A 8 1.77 -12.03 2.13
N GLN A 9 0.47 -12.08 1.86
CA GLN A 9 -0.18 -13.17 1.15
C GLN A 9 -0.44 -12.87 -0.32
N VAL A 10 -0.19 -11.64 -0.76
CA VAL A 10 -0.33 -11.25 -2.17
C VAL A 10 0.67 -12.02 -3.02
N LYS A 11 0.16 -12.82 -3.94
CA LYS A 11 0.94 -13.68 -4.86
C LYS A 11 0.36 -13.78 -6.26
N ASP A 12 -0.89 -13.38 -6.43
CA ASP A 12 -1.67 -13.47 -7.66
C ASP A 12 -2.71 -12.34 -7.71
N ARG A 13 -3.43 -12.26 -8.83
CA ARG A 13 -4.46 -11.23 -9.04
C ARG A 13 -5.53 -11.25 -7.95
N ASP A 14 -6.00 -12.43 -7.56
CA ASP A 14 -7.17 -12.53 -6.68
C ASP A 14 -6.80 -12.15 -5.24
N SER A 15 -5.63 -12.57 -4.76
CA SER A 15 -5.08 -12.11 -3.47
C SER A 15 -4.76 -10.61 -3.46
N PHE A 16 -4.35 -10.04 -4.59
CA PHE A 16 -4.15 -8.59 -4.73
C PHE A 16 -5.47 -7.80 -4.65
N LEU A 17 -6.53 -8.29 -5.30
CA LEU A 17 -7.85 -7.66 -5.22
C LEU A 17 -8.38 -7.64 -3.79
N ILE A 18 -8.26 -8.75 -3.06
CA ILE A 18 -8.63 -8.84 -1.64
C ILE A 18 -7.84 -7.82 -0.80
N PHE A 19 -6.54 -7.68 -1.08
CA PHE A 19 -5.70 -6.69 -0.42
C PHE A 19 -6.19 -5.25 -0.67
N LEU A 20 -6.48 -4.88 -1.93
CA LEU A 20 -6.95 -3.53 -2.27
C LEU A 20 -8.28 -3.19 -1.61
N GLU A 21 -9.25 -4.10 -1.66
CA GLU A 21 -10.55 -3.93 -1.02
C GLU A 21 -10.40 -3.77 0.50
N SER A 22 -9.49 -4.55 1.10
CA SER A 22 -9.21 -4.47 2.53
C SER A 22 -8.47 -3.20 2.92
N LEU A 23 -7.55 -2.70 2.09
CA LEU A 23 -6.83 -1.44 2.31
C LEU A 23 -7.79 -0.25 2.23
N ALA A 24 -8.71 -0.23 1.25
CA ALA A 24 -9.73 0.81 1.16
C ALA A 24 -10.65 0.81 2.38
N LYS A 25 -11.12 -0.37 2.80
CA LYS A 25 -11.94 -0.52 4.00
C LYS A 25 -11.21 -0.08 5.27
N ASP A 26 -9.92 -0.39 5.37
CA ASP A 26 -9.08 -0.01 6.52
C ASP A 26 -8.89 1.52 6.62
N TYR A 27 -8.84 2.23 5.49
CA TYR A 27 -8.86 3.70 5.50
C TYR A 27 -10.15 4.26 6.10
N ASP A 28 -11.30 3.68 5.74
CA ASP A 28 -12.61 4.13 6.22
C ASP A 28 -12.81 3.81 7.73
N GLU A 29 -12.34 2.64 8.18
CA GLU A 29 -12.55 2.17 9.55
C GLU A 29 -11.49 2.66 10.54
N ASN A 30 -10.25 2.88 10.09
CA ASN A 30 -9.09 3.20 10.93
C ASN A 30 -8.38 4.48 10.48
N HIS A 31 -9.15 5.48 10.03
CA HIS A 31 -8.62 6.73 9.44
C HIS A 31 -7.56 7.42 10.32
N ASP A 32 -7.76 7.44 11.65
CA ASP A 32 -6.85 8.07 12.61
C ASP A 32 -5.48 7.37 12.70
N GLU A 33 -5.37 6.13 12.20
CA GLU A 33 -4.10 5.38 12.13
C GLU A 33 -3.30 5.65 10.85
N TRP A 34 -3.89 6.33 9.87
CA TRP A 34 -3.22 6.67 8.62
C TRP A 34 -2.42 7.95 8.79
N VAL A 35 -1.17 7.90 8.34
CA VAL A 35 -0.32 9.10 8.27
C VAL A 35 -0.87 10.09 7.25
N ASN A 36 -1.58 9.59 6.23
CA ASN A 36 -2.01 10.35 5.06
C ASN A 36 -3.54 10.47 4.99
N TRP A 37 -4.03 11.69 5.18
CA TRP A 37 -5.46 11.98 5.36
C TRP A 37 -6.15 12.36 4.05
N THR A 38 -5.36 12.68 3.02
CA THR A 38 -5.85 13.02 1.69
C THR A 38 -5.19 12.15 0.63
N ILE A 39 -5.84 12.05 -0.53
CA ILE A 39 -5.26 11.39 -1.71
C ILE A 39 -3.94 12.06 -2.12
N SER A 40 -3.82 13.38 -1.94
CA SER A 40 -2.57 14.11 -2.26
C SER A 40 -1.43 13.62 -1.36
N ASP A 41 -1.64 13.62 -0.04
CA ASP A 41 -0.62 13.19 0.93
C ASP A 41 -0.22 11.74 0.66
N TYR A 42 -1.21 10.86 0.44
CA TYR A 42 -1.00 9.44 0.13
C TYR A 42 -0.09 9.23 -1.09
N LEU A 43 -0.36 9.95 -2.19
CA LEU A 43 0.43 9.85 -3.41
C LEU A 43 1.82 10.49 -3.26
N GLU A 44 1.94 11.58 -2.50
CA GLU A 44 3.21 12.24 -2.21
C GLU A 44 4.14 11.33 -1.40
N ARG A 45 3.61 10.61 -0.39
CA ARG A 45 4.40 9.66 0.40
C ARG A 45 4.85 8.46 -0.39
N ILE A 46 3.98 7.91 -1.25
CA ILE A 46 4.40 6.87 -2.21
C ILE A 46 5.51 7.40 -3.12
N SER A 47 5.37 8.63 -3.64
CA SER A 47 6.39 9.23 -4.50
C SER A 47 7.71 9.43 -3.77
N ALA A 48 7.69 9.86 -2.51
CA ALA A 48 8.89 10.03 -1.69
C ALA A 48 9.59 8.69 -1.46
N TRP A 49 8.84 7.67 -1.05
CA TRP A 49 9.39 6.34 -0.83
C TRP A 49 10.01 5.73 -2.10
N ILE A 50 9.35 5.85 -3.25
CA ILE A 50 9.90 5.35 -4.52
C ILE A 50 11.22 6.06 -4.87
N LYS A 51 11.33 7.38 -4.62
CA LYS A 51 12.56 8.14 -4.88
C LYS A 51 13.70 7.76 -3.95
N ASP A 52 13.39 7.41 -2.71
CA ASP A 52 14.37 7.06 -1.68
C ASP A 52 14.69 5.56 -1.64
N SER A 53 13.97 4.75 -2.42
CA SER A 53 14.11 3.30 -2.47
C SER A 53 15.21 2.86 -3.45
N ASP A 54 16.07 1.94 -3.01
CA ASP A 54 17.05 1.24 -3.86
C ASP A 54 16.46 0.03 -4.59
N GLU A 55 15.12 -0.16 -4.55
CA GLU A 55 14.48 -1.30 -5.20
C GLU A 55 14.44 -1.20 -6.73
N ASN A 56 14.46 -2.36 -7.38
CA ASN A 56 14.29 -2.43 -8.83
C ASN A 56 12.80 -2.42 -9.20
N PHE A 57 12.35 -1.33 -9.82
CA PHE A 57 10.97 -1.14 -10.30
C PHE A 57 10.77 -1.47 -11.80
N GLU A 58 11.76 -2.01 -12.51
CA GLU A 58 11.64 -2.38 -13.92
C GLU A 58 10.60 -3.49 -14.17
N THR A 59 10.39 -4.34 -13.17
CA THR A 59 9.32 -5.36 -13.19
C THR A 59 8.53 -5.29 -11.89
N ILE A 60 7.24 -5.02 -12.02
CA ILE A 60 6.32 -4.89 -10.88
C ILE A 60 5.33 -6.06 -10.95
N ASP A 61 5.39 -6.93 -9.95
CA ASP A 61 4.38 -7.97 -9.72
C ASP A 61 3.29 -7.47 -8.75
N PHE A 62 2.29 -8.31 -8.52
CA PHE A 62 1.20 -7.96 -7.59
C PHE A 62 1.69 -7.68 -6.17
N LYS A 63 2.75 -8.37 -5.74
CA LYS A 63 3.32 -8.21 -4.41
C LYS A 63 3.97 -6.83 -4.28
N LYS A 64 4.76 -6.41 -5.27
CA LYS A 64 5.39 -5.09 -5.32
C LYS A 64 4.36 -3.98 -5.45
N MET A 65 3.30 -4.17 -6.23
CA MET A 65 2.17 -3.23 -6.23
C MET A 65 1.59 -3.09 -4.81
N ALA A 66 1.24 -4.19 -4.15
CA ALA A 66 0.67 -4.15 -2.81
C ALA A 66 1.58 -3.43 -1.79
N GLU A 67 2.90 -3.60 -1.91
CA GLU A 67 3.89 -2.86 -1.10
C GLU A 67 3.84 -1.36 -1.37
N ILE A 68 3.82 -0.95 -2.66
CA ILE A 68 3.67 0.45 -3.06
C ILE A 68 2.39 1.07 -2.48
N PHE A 69 1.25 0.37 -2.57
CA PHE A 69 -0.01 0.85 -1.99
C PHE A 69 0.04 0.90 -0.46
N TYR A 70 0.64 -0.11 0.19
CA TYR A 70 0.73 -0.14 1.65
C TYR A 70 1.62 0.97 2.22
N VAL A 71 2.70 1.33 1.52
CA VAL A 71 3.59 2.45 1.91
C VAL A 71 2.83 3.76 2.03
N GLY A 72 1.88 4.03 1.12
CA GLY A 72 1.04 5.22 1.20
C GLY A 72 0.19 5.31 2.47
N LYS A 73 -0.04 4.20 3.21
CA LYS A 73 -0.69 4.25 4.53
C LYS A 73 0.26 4.71 5.65
N ILE A 74 1.53 4.30 5.60
CA ILE A 74 2.43 4.30 6.77
C ILE A 74 3.66 5.22 6.66
N TYR A 75 4.01 5.68 5.46
CA TYR A 75 5.24 6.43 5.23
C TYR A 75 5.02 7.92 5.54
N GLU A 76 5.94 8.52 6.31
CA GLU A 76 5.88 9.92 6.81
C GLU A 76 6.48 10.97 5.89
#